data_AF-A0A2D4SP27-F1
#
_entry.id   AF-A0A2D4SP27-F1
#
_cell.length_a   1.000
_cell.length_b   1.000
_cell.length_c   1.000
_cell.angle_alpha   90.00
_cell.angle_beta   90.00
_cell.angle_gamma   90.00
#
_symmetry.space_group_name_H-M   'P 1'
#
loop_
_entity.id
_entity.type
_entity.pdbx_description
1 polymer ?
#
loop_
_entity_poly.entity_id
_entity_poly.type
_entity_poly.pdbx_seq_one_letter_code
_entity_poly.pdbx_strand_id
1 'polypeptide(L)'
;MFYWFSKERCWKTKQDEQWIIRNPPRPEWAQELEDIPAKYFIPVWVQASSLNEIQKSFFWKSLEELQGQALEISQWLQEREYKSLPERTVRSDDEILNPQELQELEDSGWIQKDVEETPSPKQPSDRDSYLPPQHIQITEGGNLRFSARH
;
A
#
# COMPACT_ATOMS: atom_id res chain seq x y z
N MET A 1 22.75 -16.54 25.50
CA MET A 1 21.60 -15.78 24.95
C MET A 1 22.03 -14.34 24.66
N PHE A 2 21.69 -13.83 23.48
CA PHE A 2 22.05 -12.48 23.02
C PHE A 2 20.85 -11.53 23.13
N TYR A 3 21.11 -10.26 23.47
CA TYR A 3 20.10 -9.22 23.68
C TYR A 3 20.39 -7.98 22.83
N TRP A 4 19.36 -7.38 22.22
CA TRP A 4 19.50 -6.14 21.48
C TRP A 4 19.53 -4.94 22.42
N PHE A 5 20.50 -4.06 22.22
CA PHE A 5 20.63 -2.80 22.94
C PHE A 5 20.29 -1.64 22.01
N SER A 6 19.09 -1.08 22.17
CA SER A 6 18.52 -0.07 21.26
C SER A 6 19.32 1.24 21.18
N LYS A 7 19.94 1.67 22.28
CA LYS A 7 20.78 2.88 22.33
C LYS A 7 22.06 2.73 21.51
N GLU A 8 22.65 1.54 21.54
CA GLU A 8 23.96 1.26 20.92
C GLU A 8 23.81 0.57 19.56
N ARG A 9 22.57 0.25 19.17
CA ARG A 9 22.21 -0.42 17.91
C ARG A 9 23.01 -1.70 17.68
N CYS A 10 23.20 -2.49 18.74
CA CYS A 10 23.99 -3.71 18.69
C CYS A 10 23.42 -4.81 19.57
N TRP A 11 23.74 -6.06 19.23
CA TRP A 11 23.50 -7.20 20.09
C TRP A 11 24.66 -7.40 21.06
N LYS A 12 24.34 -7.70 22.31
CA LYS A 12 25.33 -8.04 23.34
C LYS A 12 24.98 -9.34 24.03
N THR A 13 26.01 -10.02 24.52
CA THR A 13 25.88 -11.18 25.41
C THR A 13 26.52 -10.85 26.76
N LYS A 14 26.00 -11.41 27.84
CA LYS A 14 26.57 -11.25 29.18
C LYS A 14 27.59 -12.35 29.42
N GLN A 15 28.86 -11.99 29.56
CA GLN A 15 29.97 -12.89 29.91
C GLN A 15 30.73 -12.28 31.08
N ASP A 16 30.95 -13.04 32.15
CA ASP A 16 31.71 -12.61 33.34
C ASP A 16 31.30 -11.23 33.87
N GLU A 17 29.97 -11.03 34.00
CA GLU A 17 29.33 -9.77 34.42
C GLU A 17 29.47 -8.57 33.46
N GLN A 18 30.18 -8.73 32.34
CA GLN A 18 30.35 -7.71 31.32
C GLN A 18 29.46 -7.95 30.10
N TRP A 19 28.99 -6.87 29.48
CA TRP A 19 28.24 -6.92 28.23
C TRP A 19 29.19 -6.83 27.03
N ILE A 20 29.35 -7.93 26.31
CA ILE A 20 30.23 -8.01 25.14
C ILE A 20 29.39 -7.89 23.88
N ILE A 21 29.78 -6.97 22.98
CA ILE A 21 29.13 -6.80 21.68
C ILE A 21 29.39 -8.04 20.83
N ARG A 22 28.31 -8.69 20.41
CA ARG A 22 28.32 -9.82 19.46
C ARG A 22 27.12 -9.67 18.56
N ASN A 23 27.33 -8.97 17.45
CA ASN A 23 26.31 -8.82 16.42
C ASN A 23 26.15 -10.14 15.65
N PRO A 24 24.91 -10.49 15.25
CA PRO A 24 24.67 -11.61 14.38
C PRO A 24 25.46 -11.47 13.07
N PRO A 25 26.07 -12.56 12.55
CA PRO A 25 26.62 -12.54 11.20
C PRO A 25 25.47 -12.27 10.22
N ARG A 26 25.62 -11.36 9.25
CA ARG A 26 24.47 -10.97 8.40
C ARG A 26 23.98 -12.15 7.54
N PRO A 27 22.67 -12.44 7.48
CA PRO A 27 22.15 -13.37 6.48
C PRO A 27 22.45 -12.87 5.07
N GLU A 28 22.68 -13.78 4.12
CA GLU A 28 22.94 -13.44 2.70
C GLU A 28 21.74 -12.72 2.07
N TRP A 29 20.51 -13.15 2.37
CA TRP A 29 19.27 -12.50 1.91
C TRP A 29 19.09 -11.07 2.44
N ALA A 30 19.67 -10.73 3.60
CA ALA A 30 19.62 -9.37 4.15
C ALA A 30 20.63 -8.41 3.50
N GLN A 31 21.36 -8.85 2.47
CA GLN A 31 22.27 -8.04 1.67
C GLN A 31 21.64 -7.55 0.35
N GLU A 32 20.51 -8.13 -0.06
CA GLU A 32 19.88 -7.80 -1.36
C GLU A 32 19.06 -6.51 -1.31
N LEU A 33 18.96 -5.86 -2.48
CA LEU A 33 18.46 -4.49 -2.68
C LEU A 33 16.92 -4.40 -2.80
N GLU A 34 16.24 -5.51 -3.04
CA GLU A 34 14.79 -5.53 -3.31
C GLU A 34 13.93 -5.43 -2.05
N ASP A 35 14.51 -5.70 -0.87
CA ASP A 35 13.82 -5.60 0.41
C ASP A 35 14.58 -4.73 1.41
N ILE A 36 13.95 -4.36 2.53
CA ILE A 36 14.56 -3.47 3.52
C ILE A 36 15.75 -4.20 4.17
N PRO A 37 17.00 -3.72 4.07
CA PRO A 37 18.13 -4.41 4.68
C PRO A 37 17.96 -4.54 6.20
N ALA A 38 18.27 -5.72 6.76
CA ALA A 38 18.07 -6.01 8.19
C ALA A 38 18.76 -5.01 9.13
N LYS A 39 19.88 -4.40 8.69
CA LYS A 39 20.60 -3.35 9.43
C LYS A 39 19.77 -2.08 9.68
N TYR A 40 18.79 -1.79 8.82
CA TYR A 40 17.88 -0.66 8.93
C TYR A 40 16.54 -1.08 9.53
N PHE A 41 16.07 -2.27 9.15
CA PHE A 41 14.82 -2.82 9.66
C PHE A 41 14.83 -3.06 11.18
N ILE A 42 15.84 -3.77 11.69
CA ILE A 42 15.89 -4.20 13.11
C ILE A 42 15.87 -3.00 14.07
N PRO A 43 16.67 -1.93 13.89
CA PRO A 43 16.61 -0.78 14.77
C PRO A 43 15.23 -0.11 14.80
N VAL A 44 14.60 0.06 13.64
CA VAL A 44 13.26 0.66 13.53
C VAL A 44 12.23 -0.21 14.23
N TRP A 45 12.21 -1.52 13.93
CA TRP A 45 11.27 -2.46 14.52
C TRP A 45 11.37 -2.54 16.05
N VAL A 46 12.59 -2.53 16.60
CA VAL A 46 12.81 -2.63 18.04
C VAL A 46 12.52 -1.31 18.76
N GLN A 47 12.73 -0.16 18.11
CA GLN A 47 12.45 1.15 18.69
C GLN A 47 10.98 1.54 18.63
N ALA A 48 10.28 1.14 17.56
CA ALA A 48 8.88 1.49 17.34
C ALA A 48 7.98 0.93 18.45
N SER A 49 6.93 1.68 18.79
CA SER A 49 5.94 1.28 19.78
C SER A 49 4.74 0.55 19.18
N SER A 50 4.50 0.73 17.88
CA SER A 50 3.36 0.17 17.14
C SER A 50 3.75 -0.17 15.69
N LEU A 51 2.90 -0.95 15.02
CA LEU A 51 3.07 -1.22 13.58
C LEU A 51 2.95 0.04 12.72
N ASN A 52 2.16 1.02 13.15
CA ASN A 52 1.93 2.26 12.40
C ASN A 52 3.19 3.12 12.36
N GLU A 53 3.96 3.19 13.46
CA GLU A 53 5.28 3.85 13.47
C GLU A 53 6.28 3.20 12.51
N ILE A 54 6.23 1.86 12.39
CA ILE A 54 7.08 1.09 11.49
C ILE A 54 6.68 1.37 10.04
N GLN A 55 5.37 1.38 9.76
CA GLN A 55 4.83 1.69 8.43
C GLN A 55 5.17 3.12 8.01
N LYS A 56 5.17 4.10 8.91
CA LYS A 56 5.65 5.46 8.62
C LYS A 56 7.11 5.49 8.17
N SER A 57 7.95 4.62 8.73
CA SER A 57 9.37 4.52 8.37
C SER A 57 9.60 3.79 7.03
N PHE A 58 8.66 2.94 6.64
CA PHE A 58 8.73 2.09 5.46
C PHE A 58 7.42 2.15 4.66
N PHE A 59 6.99 3.37 4.32
CA PHE A 59 5.64 3.64 3.79
C PHE A 59 5.34 2.95 2.45
N TRP A 60 6.39 2.55 1.71
CA TRP A 60 6.28 1.84 0.43
C TRP A 60 6.08 0.33 0.59
N LYS A 61 6.08 -0.20 1.83
CA LYS A 61 5.82 -1.61 2.14
C LYS A 61 4.48 -1.73 2.87
N SER A 62 3.74 -2.79 2.53
CA SER A 62 2.53 -3.15 3.26
C SER A 62 2.85 -3.67 4.67
N LEU A 63 1.89 -3.58 5.59
CA LEU A 63 2.04 -4.14 6.93
C LEU A 63 2.31 -5.65 6.92
N GLU A 64 1.67 -6.37 5.99
CA GLU A 64 1.86 -7.82 5.83
C GLU A 64 3.28 -8.16 5.42
N GLU A 65 3.88 -7.41 4.47
CA GLU A 65 5.28 -7.59 4.08
C GLU A 65 6.23 -7.29 5.25
N LEU A 66 5.99 -6.20 5.99
CA LEU A 66 6.82 -5.83 7.15
C LEU A 66 6.73 -6.89 8.26
N GLN A 67 5.54 -7.43 8.52
CA GLN A 67 5.35 -8.52 9.48
C GLN A 67 5.99 -9.83 9.00
N GLY A 68 5.88 -10.15 7.71
CA GLY A 68 6.54 -11.30 7.10
C GLY A 68 8.06 -11.23 7.25
N GLN A 69 8.63 -10.07 6.92
CA GLN A 69 10.07 -9.84 7.08
C GLN A 69 10.51 -9.93 8.56
N ALA A 70 9.72 -9.39 9.49
CA ALA A 70 10.00 -9.51 10.92
C ALA A 70 9.96 -10.97 11.42
N LEU A 71 9.06 -11.78 10.87
CA LEU A 71 8.97 -13.21 11.18
C LEU A 71 10.21 -13.95 10.66
N GLU A 72 10.62 -13.72 9.42
CA GLU A 72 11.82 -14.32 8.82
C GLU A 72 13.09 -13.93 9.60
N ILE A 73 13.26 -12.64 9.92
CA ILE A 73 14.37 -12.17 10.76
C ILE A 73 14.33 -12.85 12.14
N SER A 74 13.15 -12.99 12.74
CA SER A 74 13.00 -13.60 14.07
C SER A 74 13.35 -15.08 14.08
N GLN A 75 12.92 -15.84 13.07
CA GLN A 75 13.29 -17.24 12.90
C GLN A 75 14.80 -17.38 12.73
N TRP A 76 15.38 -16.58 11.85
CA TRP A 76 16.81 -16.57 11.58
C TRP A 76 17.67 -16.21 12.82
N LEU A 77 17.17 -15.29 13.67
CA LEU A 77 17.79 -14.95 14.96
C LEU A 77 17.71 -16.11 15.95
N GLN A 78 16.55 -16.78 16.04
CA GLN A 78 16.34 -17.92 16.94
C GLN A 78 17.25 -19.11 16.61
N GLU A 79 17.44 -19.42 15.32
CA GLU A 79 18.39 -20.46 14.87
C GLU A 79 19.82 -20.25 15.37
N ARG A 80 20.19 -19.00 15.68
CA ARG A 80 21.51 -18.59 16.13
C ARG A 80 21.56 -18.21 17.61
N GLU A 81 20.54 -18.60 18.37
CA GLU A 81 20.39 -18.33 19.81
C GLU A 81 20.25 -16.84 20.19
N TYR A 82 19.88 -15.99 19.22
CA TYR A 82 19.51 -14.61 19.46
C TYR A 82 18.04 -14.51 19.86
N LYS A 83 17.70 -13.47 20.64
CA LYS A 83 16.30 -13.20 20.97
C LYS A 83 15.55 -12.79 19.70
N SER A 84 14.31 -13.27 19.55
CA SER A 84 13.43 -12.83 18.46
C SER A 84 13.10 -11.35 18.57
N LEU A 85 12.64 -10.76 17.46
CA LEU A 85 12.11 -9.41 17.48
C LEU A 85 10.83 -9.36 18.33
N PRO A 86 10.55 -8.24 19.01
CA PRO A 86 9.31 -8.08 19.76
C PRO A 86 8.10 -8.09 18.82
N GLU A 87 7.01 -8.74 19.24
CA GLU A 87 5.73 -8.66 18.55
C GLU A 87 5.18 -7.24 18.59
N ARG A 88 4.55 -6.83 17.49
CA ARG A 88 4.00 -5.48 17.31
C ARG A 88 2.55 -5.58 16.88
N THR A 89 1.72 -4.72 17.45
CA THR A 89 0.30 -4.59 17.11
C THR A 89 0.01 -3.22 16.52
N VAL A 90 -1.06 -3.13 15.75
CA VAL A 90 -1.63 -1.85 15.32
C VAL A 90 -2.19 -1.15 16.56
N ARG A 91 -1.80 0.10 16.79
CA ARG A 91 -2.45 0.95 17.80
C ARG A 91 -3.51 1.77 17.10
N SER A 92 -4.76 1.62 17.54
CA SER A 92 -5.91 2.32 16.96
C SER A 92 -5.83 3.84 17.08
N ASP A 93 -5.02 4.36 18.00
CA ASP A 93 -4.89 5.80 18.27
C ASP A 93 -3.83 6.50 17.38
N ASP A 94 -3.01 5.74 16.66
CA ASP A 94 -1.97 6.28 15.76
C ASP A 94 -2.48 6.22 14.31
N GLU A 95 -3.24 7.20 13.84
CA GLU A 95 -3.53 7.32 12.41
C GLU A 95 -2.20 7.31 11.61
N ILE A 96 -2.15 6.43 10.61
CA ILE A 96 -0.95 6.15 9.80
C ILE A 96 -0.54 7.39 9.00
N LEU A 97 -1.50 8.25 8.68
CA LEU A 97 -1.31 9.59 8.12
C LEU A 97 -2.27 10.55 8.83
N ASN A 98 -1.77 11.68 9.29
CA ASN A 98 -2.63 12.76 9.78
C ASN A 98 -3.47 13.26 8.60
N PRO A 99 -4.77 13.59 8.75
CA PRO A 99 -5.60 14.16 7.67
C PRO A 99 -4.94 15.32 6.90
N GLN A 100 -4.05 16.09 7.53
CA GLN A 100 -3.23 17.10 6.85
C GLN A 100 -2.19 16.51 5.87
N GLU A 101 -1.51 15.43 6.24
CA GLU A 101 -0.53 14.74 5.37
C GLU A 101 -1.23 14.08 4.16
N LEU A 102 -2.44 13.57 4.36
CA LEU A 102 -3.29 13.08 3.27
C LEU A 102 -3.67 14.20 2.30
N GLN A 103 -4.05 15.38 2.82
CA GLN A 103 -4.38 16.54 1.99
C GLN A 103 -3.15 17.04 1.21
N GLU A 104 -1.97 17.07 1.83
CA GLU A 104 -0.73 17.46 1.15
C GLU A 104 -0.35 16.48 0.03
N LEU A 105 -0.59 15.18 0.20
CA LEU A 105 -0.36 14.17 -0.84
C LEU A 105 -1.38 14.27 -1.99
N GLU A 106 -2.63 14.64 -1.69
CA GLU A 106 -3.67 14.91 -2.70
C GLU A 106 -3.34 16.20 -3.48
N ASP A 107 -2.97 17.28 -2.79
CA ASP A 107 -2.62 18.58 -3.37
C ASP A 107 -1.33 18.50 -4.22
N SER A 108 -0.41 17.61 -3.86
CA SER A 108 0.82 17.35 -4.62
C SER A 108 0.65 16.33 -5.74
N GLY A 109 -0.55 15.77 -5.91
CA GLY A 109 -0.91 14.86 -7.01
C GLY A 109 -0.33 13.45 -6.89
N TRP A 110 0.17 13.05 -5.72
CA TRP A 110 0.72 11.71 -5.47
C TRP A 110 -0.36 10.66 -5.23
N ILE A 111 -1.51 11.10 -4.71
CA ILE A 111 -2.71 10.27 -4.54
C ILE A 111 -3.88 10.99 -5.20
N GLN A 112 -4.73 10.23 -5.89
CA GLN A 112 -6.03 10.71 -6.36
C GLN A 112 -7.10 9.96 -5.60
N LYS A 113 -8.08 10.69 -5.09
CA LYS A 113 -9.26 10.10 -4.49
C LYS A 113 -10.07 9.47 -5.61
N ASP A 114 -10.12 8.14 -5.67
CA ASP A 114 -11.02 7.43 -6.56
C ASP A 114 -12.45 7.82 -6.18
N VAL A 115 -13.05 8.71 -6.97
CA VAL A 115 -14.48 8.99 -6.87
C VAL A 115 -15.17 7.76 -7.42
N GLU A 116 -15.67 6.89 -6.55
CA GLU A 116 -16.64 5.86 -6.96
C GLU A 116 -17.77 6.56 -7.70
N GLU A 117 -17.79 6.44 -9.02
CA GLU A 117 -18.93 6.79 -9.86
C GLU A 117 -20.11 5.96 -9.38
N THR A 118 -20.93 6.58 -8.54
CA THR A 118 -22.25 6.06 -8.20
C THR A 118 -23.04 6.05 -9.52
N PRO A 119 -23.46 4.89 -10.06
CA PRO A 119 -24.24 4.89 -11.28
C PRO A 119 -25.54 5.64 -11.02
N SER A 120 -25.69 6.79 -11.66
CA SER A 120 -26.90 7.61 -11.58
C SER A 120 -28.14 6.74 -11.86
N PRO A 121 -29.22 6.84 -11.04
CA PRO A 121 -30.43 6.09 -11.29
C PRO A 121 -31.01 6.51 -12.64
N LYS A 122 -31.17 5.55 -13.56
CA LYS A 122 -31.91 5.76 -14.81
C LYS A 122 -33.33 6.22 -14.47
N GLN A 123 -33.64 7.48 -14.77
CA GLN A 123 -35.03 7.95 -14.80
C GLN A 123 -35.81 7.12 -15.83
N PRO A 124 -37.03 6.64 -15.51
CA PRO A 124 -37.89 6.02 -16.50
C PRO A 124 -38.43 7.11 -17.43
N SER A 125 -38.08 7.02 -18.72
CA SER A 125 -38.64 7.88 -19.76
C SER A 125 -40.02 7.36 -20.18
N ASP A 126 -41.04 7.71 -19.40
CA ASP A 126 -42.43 7.68 -19.87
C ASP A 126 -42.71 8.96 -20.64
N ARG A 127 -42.85 8.86 -21.96
CA ARG A 127 -43.69 9.79 -22.73
C ARG A 127 -44.06 9.24 -24.10
N ASP A 128 -45.18 8.53 -24.11
CA ASP A 128 -46.09 8.51 -25.25
C ASP A 128 -46.64 9.92 -25.55
N SER A 129 -47.03 10.12 -26.81
CA SER A 129 -47.93 11.15 -27.34
C SER A 129 -47.29 12.46 -27.87
N TYR A 130 -47.18 12.54 -29.21
CA TYR A 130 -47.88 13.49 -30.11
C TYR A 130 -47.07 13.78 -31.41
N LEU A 131 -47.59 13.32 -32.55
CA LEU A 131 -47.43 13.91 -33.90
C LEU A 131 -48.57 14.95 -34.12
N PRO A 132 -48.63 15.82 -35.17
CA PRO A 132 -47.78 16.09 -36.37
C PRO A 132 -47.51 17.63 -36.52
N PRO A 133 -47.29 18.29 -37.69
CA PRO A 133 -46.99 17.84 -39.07
C PRO A 133 -45.73 18.49 -39.69
N GLN A 134 -45.02 17.77 -40.57
CA GLN A 134 -44.06 18.43 -41.47
C GLN A 134 -44.67 18.67 -42.84
N HIS A 135 -44.60 19.94 -43.23
CA HIS A 135 -45.00 20.54 -44.48
C HIS A 135 -44.41 19.78 -45.67
N ILE A 136 -45.29 19.41 -46.60
CA ILE A 136 -44.93 18.90 -47.92
C ILE A 136 -44.26 20.05 -48.69
N GLN A 137 -43.05 19.83 -49.19
CA GLN A 137 -42.50 20.59 -50.31
C GLN A 137 -42.38 19.64 -51.51
N ILE A 138 -43.23 19.93 -52.50
CA ILE A 138 -43.21 19.34 -53.83
C ILE A 138 -42.10 20.08 -54.59
N THR A 139 -41.13 19.35 -55.12
CA THR A 139 -40.34 19.83 -56.25
C THR A 139 -40.43 18.81 -57.37
N GLU A 140 -40.84 19.35 -58.51
CA GLU A 140 -41.25 18.70 -59.74
C GLU A 140 -40.12 17.94 -60.44
N GLY A 141 -40.50 16.87 -61.13
CA GLY A 141 -39.94 16.53 -62.44
C GLY A 141 -38.66 15.70 -62.48
N GLY A 142 -38.81 14.37 -62.56
CA GLY A 142 -37.69 13.50 -62.93
C GLY A 142 -38.07 12.01 -62.97
N ASN A 143 -38.56 11.58 -64.12
CA ASN A 143 -39.08 10.24 -64.41
C ASN A 143 -37.96 9.17 -64.49
N LEU A 144 -38.28 7.95 -64.02
CA LEU A 144 -37.75 6.63 -64.41
C LEU A 144 -36.28 6.33 -64.01
N ARG A 145 -35.88 5.13 -63.54
CA ARG A 145 -36.35 3.77 -63.84
C ARG A 145 -35.78 2.78 -62.80
N PHE A 146 -36.54 1.71 -62.54
CA PHE A 146 -36.08 0.52 -61.82
C PHE A 146 -34.97 -0.21 -62.61
N SER A 147 -33.98 -0.75 -61.90
CA SER A 147 -33.19 -1.88 -62.39
C SER A 147 -32.80 -2.78 -61.22
N ALA A 148 -33.41 -3.97 -61.20
CA ALA A 148 -32.95 -5.14 -60.45
C ALA A 148 -32.51 -6.19 -61.47
N ARG A 149 -31.29 -6.74 -61.27
CA ARG A 149 -30.70 -8.00 -61.78
C ARG A 149 -29.17 -7.86 -61.55
N HIS A 150 -28.44 -8.84 -61.03
CA HIS A 150 -28.58 -10.30 -61.10
C HIS A 150 -28.34 -10.96 -59.75
#